data_AF-A0A938JSF9-F1
#
_entry.id   AF-A0A938JSF9-F1
#
_cell.length_a   1.000
_cell.length_b   1.000
_cell.length_c   1.000
_cell.angle_alpha   90.00
_cell.angle_beta   90.00
_cell.angle_gamma   90.00
#
_symmetry.space_group_name_H-M   'P 1'
#
loop_
_entity.id
_entity.type
_entity.pdbx_description
1 polymer ?
#
loop_
_entity_poly.entity_id
_entity_poly.type
_entity_poly.pdbx_seq_one_letter_code
_entity_poly.pdbx_strand_id
1 'polypeptide(L)'
;MSETNRELEPLSDPGLPEHIHRKTDVDPLAAKKAERQVSILFTLSALGTILFVYAYVWIPEDTLIFLPLFNVTNAHQLFLGLGLAMALFFIGMGAVHWAKTLMPDHEVVDYRKEQRSKDEDRAAFVATVKDGASQAGLGRRPLIKRSLGLALGLVGLSPILLLRDLGPLPENDLNETNWKAGTRLVTDPGDRPIRPSDLEVGGVAQVQPEFPAGKVRHLDDIAQDSVL
;
A
#
# COMPACT_ATOMS: atom_id res chain seq x y z
N MET A 1 -33.15 -13.47 -51.99
CA MET A 1 -33.25 -13.00 -50.60
C MET A 1 -31.83 -12.64 -50.17
N SER A 2 -31.37 -11.45 -50.53
CA SER A 2 -30.03 -10.96 -50.19
C SER A 2 -30.16 -10.02 -49.00
N GLU A 3 -29.81 -10.51 -47.82
CA GLU A 3 -29.73 -9.71 -46.61
C GLU A 3 -28.65 -8.64 -46.81
N THR A 4 -29.08 -7.39 -46.92
CA THR A 4 -28.23 -6.21 -46.84
C THR A 4 -27.69 -6.12 -45.41
N ASN A 5 -26.48 -6.63 -45.20
CA ASN A 5 -25.65 -6.26 -44.05
C ASN A 5 -25.49 -4.73 -44.09
N ARG A 6 -26.29 -4.01 -43.28
CA ARG A 6 -26.03 -2.62 -42.91
C ARG A 6 -24.77 -2.63 -42.06
N GLU A 7 -23.62 -2.50 -42.70
CA GLU A 7 -22.41 -2.05 -42.03
C GLU A 7 -22.76 -0.72 -41.35
N LEU A 8 -22.72 -0.71 -40.02
CA LEU A 8 -22.89 0.51 -39.23
C LEU A 8 -21.72 1.42 -39.62
N GLU A 9 -22.00 2.51 -40.33
CA GLU A 9 -20.99 3.53 -40.62
C GLU A 9 -20.30 3.91 -39.30
N PRO A 10 -18.95 3.93 -39.25
CA PRO A 10 -18.26 4.31 -38.04
C PRO A 10 -18.72 5.71 -37.64
N LEU A 11 -19.23 5.84 -36.41
CA LEU A 11 -19.68 7.11 -35.84
C LEU A 11 -18.62 8.18 -36.11
N SER A 12 -18.99 9.20 -36.88
CA SER A 12 -18.11 10.32 -37.18
C SER A 12 -17.63 10.95 -35.88
N ASP A 13 -16.32 11.17 -35.78
CA ASP A 13 -15.72 11.85 -34.64
C ASP A 13 -16.40 13.23 -34.48
N PRO A 14 -17.11 13.48 -33.36
CA PRO A 14 -17.79 14.76 -33.14
C PRO A 14 -16.80 15.93 -32.95
N GLY A 15 -15.49 15.66 -32.90
CA GLY A 15 -14.46 16.68 -32.67
C GLY A 15 -14.41 17.12 -31.22
N LEU A 16 -13.58 18.13 -30.94
CA LEU A 16 -13.52 18.73 -29.62
C LEU A 16 -14.78 19.57 -29.35
N PRO A 17 -15.36 19.49 -28.14
CA PRO A 17 -16.41 20.43 -27.74
C PRO A 17 -15.89 21.87 -27.77
N GLU A 18 -16.78 22.83 -27.98
CA GLU A 18 -16.43 24.25 -27.93
C GLU A 18 -15.88 24.62 -26.55
N HIS A 19 -14.76 25.35 -26.54
CA HIS A 19 -14.12 25.81 -25.31
C HIS A 19 -15.03 26.80 -24.57
N ILE A 20 -15.40 26.48 -23.32
CA ILE A 20 -16.29 27.31 -22.52
C ILE A 20 -15.46 28.23 -21.63
N HIS A 21 -15.38 29.51 -22.01
CA HIS A 21 -14.70 30.52 -21.20
C HIS A 21 -15.34 30.71 -19.81
N ARG A 22 -14.50 30.77 -18.77
CA ARG A 22 -14.96 31.01 -17.40
C ARG A 22 -15.21 32.50 -17.18
N LYS A 23 -16.03 32.81 -16.18
CA LYS A 23 -16.27 34.21 -15.77
C LYS A 23 -14.99 34.94 -15.36
N THR A 24 -14.01 34.21 -14.81
CA THR A 24 -12.70 34.74 -14.41
C THR A 24 -11.82 35.12 -15.60
N ASP A 25 -12.06 34.55 -16.78
CA ASP A 25 -11.32 34.87 -18.00
C ASP A 25 -11.84 36.18 -18.65
N VAL A 26 -13.10 36.55 -18.39
CA VAL A 26 -13.77 37.72 -18.98
C VAL A 26 -13.84 38.90 -18.01
N ASP A 27 -14.13 38.67 -16.72
CA ASP A 27 -14.29 39.72 -15.71
C ASP A 27 -13.05 39.84 -14.80
N PRO A 28 -12.30 40.97 -14.85
CA PRO A 28 -11.12 41.16 -14.02
C PRO A 28 -11.43 41.25 -12.52
N LEU A 29 -12.65 41.62 -12.11
CA LEU A 29 -13.04 41.63 -10.71
C LEU A 29 -13.26 40.21 -10.17
N ALA A 30 -13.80 39.31 -10.99
CA ALA A 30 -13.94 37.91 -10.65
C ALA A 30 -12.58 37.22 -10.51
N ALA A 31 -11.63 37.52 -11.42
CA ALA A 31 -10.25 37.03 -11.33
C ALA A 31 -9.56 37.44 -10.02
N LYS A 32 -9.63 38.73 -9.65
CA LYS A 32 -9.05 39.24 -8.38
C LYS A 32 -9.65 38.59 -7.13
N LYS A 33 -10.94 38.24 -7.16
CA LYS A 33 -11.58 37.51 -6.06
C LYS A 33 -11.05 36.08 -5.95
N ALA A 34 -10.92 35.38 -7.08
CA ALA A 34 -10.34 34.04 -7.13
C ALA A 34 -8.88 34.04 -6.66
N GLU A 35 -8.08 35.01 -7.09
CA GLU A 35 -6.69 35.21 -6.66
C GLU A 35 -6.58 35.35 -5.14
N ARG A 36 -7.44 36.17 -4.53
CA ARG A 36 -7.48 36.34 -3.08
C ARG A 36 -7.84 35.04 -2.37
N GLN A 37 -8.79 34.28 -2.88
CA GLN A 37 -9.18 32.98 -2.31
C GLN A 37 -8.02 31.98 -2.35
N VAL A 38 -7.34 31.84 -3.50
CA VAL A 38 -6.15 31.01 -3.65
C VAL A 38 -5.06 31.43 -2.66
N SER A 39 -4.79 32.73 -2.56
CA SER A 39 -3.77 33.29 -1.67
C SER A 39 -4.07 33.00 -0.19
N ILE A 40 -5.34 33.10 0.22
CA ILE A 40 -5.77 32.74 1.58
C ILE A 40 -5.53 31.26 1.85
N LEU A 41 -5.86 30.37 0.91
CA LEU A 41 -5.63 28.93 1.07
C LEU A 41 -4.14 28.61 1.23
N PHE A 42 -3.27 29.18 0.39
CA PHE A 42 -1.82 28.98 0.54
C PHE A 42 -1.28 29.57 1.85
N THR A 43 -1.84 30.69 2.31
CA THR A 43 -1.45 31.27 3.61
C THR A 43 -1.86 30.36 4.76
N LEU A 44 -3.07 29.77 4.73
CA LEU A 44 -3.52 28.79 5.73
C LEU A 44 -2.64 27.53 5.75
N SER A 45 -2.19 27.08 4.59
CA SER A 45 -1.22 25.98 4.49
C SER A 45 0.12 26.33 5.16
N ALA A 46 0.65 27.53 4.89
CA ALA A 46 1.87 28.02 5.52
C ALA A 46 1.72 28.10 7.05
N LEU A 47 0.58 28.59 7.54
CA LEU A 47 0.27 28.60 8.98
C LEU A 47 0.19 27.19 9.57
N GLY A 48 -0.38 26.22 8.85
CA GLY A 48 -0.37 24.80 9.26
C GLY A 48 1.05 24.24 9.38
N THR A 49 1.93 24.58 8.43
CA THR A 49 3.35 24.17 8.46
C THR A 49 4.08 24.79 9.65
N ILE A 50 3.83 26.07 9.93
CA ILE A 50 4.39 26.76 11.11
C ILE A 50 3.90 26.10 12.39
N LEU A 51 2.60 25.77 12.49
CA LEU A 51 2.04 25.05 13.63
C LEU A 51 2.70 23.68 13.82
N PHE A 52 2.92 22.93 12.74
CA PHE A 52 3.60 21.63 12.78
C PHE A 52 5.02 21.76 13.35
N VAL A 53 5.82 22.68 12.81
CA VAL A 53 7.19 22.93 13.29
C VAL A 53 7.18 23.39 14.74
N TYR A 54 6.23 24.27 15.09
CA TYR A 54 6.09 24.74 16.46
C TYR A 54 5.77 23.59 17.43
N ALA A 55 4.81 22.74 17.07
CA ALA A 55 4.42 21.57 17.86
C ALA A 55 5.57 20.59 18.03
N TYR A 56 6.35 20.36 16.96
CA TYR A 56 7.49 19.46 16.97
C TYR A 56 8.59 19.90 17.94
N VAL A 57 8.91 21.20 17.96
CA VAL A 57 10.07 21.72 18.72
C VAL A 57 9.70 22.11 20.15
N TRP A 58 8.52 22.69 20.39
CA TRP A 58 8.21 23.33 21.67
C TRP A 58 7.15 22.63 22.52
N ILE A 59 6.41 21.65 22.00
CA ILE A 59 5.41 20.92 22.80
C ILE A 59 6.03 19.63 23.35
N PRO A 60 6.05 19.41 24.69
CA PRO A 60 6.55 18.17 25.28
C PRO A 60 5.68 16.95 24.96
N GLU A 61 6.30 15.78 24.79
CA GLU A 61 5.63 14.52 24.46
C GLU A 61 4.72 13.98 25.57
N ASP A 62 4.86 14.44 26.80
CA ASP A 62 4.09 14.03 27.98
C ASP A 62 2.93 14.98 28.30
N THR A 63 2.72 16.03 27.50
CA THR A 63 1.65 17.01 27.73
C THR A 63 0.28 16.44 27.35
N LEU A 64 -0.56 16.22 28.36
CA LEU A 64 -1.93 15.75 28.20
C LEU A 64 -2.93 16.90 28.34
N ILE A 65 -3.83 17.04 27.37
CA ILE A 65 -4.91 18.04 27.39
C ILE A 65 -6.27 17.35 27.39
N PHE A 66 -7.23 17.97 28.08
CA PHE A 66 -8.61 17.51 28.08
C PHE A 66 -9.40 18.19 26.98
N LEU A 67 -9.99 17.40 26.08
CA LEU A 67 -10.91 17.86 25.04
C LEU A 67 -12.32 17.32 25.32
N PRO A 68 -13.38 18.16 25.31
CA PRO A 68 -14.75 17.76 25.64
C PRO A 68 -15.33 16.58 24.83
N LEU A 69 -14.74 16.24 23.68
CA LEU A 69 -15.17 15.14 22.80
C LEU A 69 -14.21 13.94 22.78
N PHE A 70 -12.94 14.13 23.16
CA PHE A 70 -11.88 13.13 23.01
C PHE A 70 -11.24 12.72 24.35
N ASN A 71 -11.79 13.22 25.46
CA ASN A 71 -11.26 13.03 26.79
C ASN A 71 -9.78 13.49 26.86
N VAL A 72 -8.95 12.85 27.69
CA VAL A 72 -7.52 13.16 27.80
C VAL A 72 -6.78 12.67 26.54
N THR A 73 -6.22 13.61 25.78
CA THR A 73 -5.46 13.35 24.55
C THR A 73 -4.06 13.96 24.65
N ASN A 74 -3.09 13.34 23.99
CA ASN A 74 -1.75 13.89 23.89
C ASN A 74 -1.71 15.13 22.99
N ALA A 75 -1.28 16.26 23.56
CA ALA A 75 -1.21 17.53 22.85
C ALA A 75 -0.19 17.50 21.71
N HIS A 76 0.96 16.85 21.91
CA HIS A 76 2.06 16.85 20.93
C HIS A 76 1.61 16.20 19.61
N GLN A 77 1.08 14.98 19.67
CA GLN A 77 0.61 14.22 18.50
C GLN A 77 -0.61 14.89 17.86
N LEU A 78 -1.49 15.50 18.65
CA LEU A 78 -2.64 16.24 18.14
C LEU A 78 -2.21 17.44 17.29
N PHE A 79 -1.33 18.30 17.80
CA PHE A 79 -0.91 19.50 17.07
C PHE A 79 0.01 19.20 15.90
N LEU A 80 0.83 18.14 15.99
CA LEU A 80 1.56 17.61 14.83
C LEU A 80 0.60 17.16 13.74
N GLY A 81 -0.38 16.31 14.09
CA GLY A 81 -1.37 15.83 13.14
C GLY A 81 -2.17 16.97 12.51
N LEU A 82 -2.64 17.92 13.33
CA LEU A 82 -3.43 19.05 12.87
C LEU A 82 -2.63 20.01 11.99
N GLY A 83 -1.39 20.35 12.37
CA GLY A 83 -0.51 21.21 11.59
C GLY A 83 -0.21 20.62 10.22
N LEU A 84 0.14 19.32 10.18
CA LEU A 84 0.42 18.62 8.92
C LEU A 84 -0.84 18.48 8.05
N ALA A 85 -1.98 18.12 8.65
CA ALA A 85 -3.25 18.02 7.94
C ALA A 85 -3.65 19.36 7.32
N MET A 86 -3.57 20.46 8.08
CA MET A 86 -3.84 21.80 7.56
C MET A 86 -2.87 22.18 6.43
N ALA A 87 -1.58 21.92 6.61
CA ALA A 87 -0.56 22.24 5.60
C ALA A 87 -0.90 21.56 4.26
N LEU A 88 -1.11 20.24 4.27
CA LEU A 88 -1.35 19.45 3.07
C LEU A 88 -2.75 19.68 2.46
N PHE A 89 -3.76 19.84 3.30
CA PHE A 89 -5.13 20.06 2.83
C PHE A 89 -5.26 21.40 2.10
N PHE A 90 -4.77 22.50 2.72
CA PHE A 90 -4.94 23.82 2.15
C PHE A 90 -4.02 24.08 0.94
N ILE A 91 -2.84 23.47 0.87
CA ILE A 91 -2.00 23.56 -0.34
C ILE A 91 -2.64 22.80 -1.51
N GLY A 92 -3.18 21.60 -1.27
CA GLY A 92 -3.87 20.82 -2.29
C GLY A 92 -5.15 21.53 -2.77
N MET A 93 -5.98 21.99 -1.83
CA MET A 93 -7.20 22.76 -2.14
C MET A 93 -6.87 24.06 -2.89
N GLY A 94 -5.85 24.79 -2.46
CA GLY A 94 -5.38 26.01 -3.12
C GLY A 94 -4.90 25.75 -4.55
N ALA A 95 -4.13 24.68 -4.77
CA ALA A 95 -3.65 24.30 -6.09
C ALA A 95 -4.79 23.91 -7.04
N VAL A 96 -5.77 23.12 -6.57
CA VAL A 96 -6.95 22.76 -7.38
C VAL A 96 -7.81 23.98 -7.69
N HIS A 97 -8.04 24.86 -6.70
CA HIS A 97 -8.81 26.08 -6.90
C HIS A 97 -8.13 27.02 -7.91
N TRP A 98 -6.81 27.17 -7.79
CA TRP A 98 -5.99 27.94 -8.74
C TRP A 98 -6.09 27.37 -10.16
N ALA A 99 -5.88 26.06 -10.32
CA ALA A 99 -5.96 25.38 -11.61
C ALA A 99 -7.34 25.54 -12.26
N LYS A 100 -8.42 25.46 -11.48
CA LYS A 100 -9.79 25.58 -12.01
C LYS A 100 -10.22 27.00 -12.35
N THR A 101 -9.69 28.01 -11.66
CA THR A 101 -10.24 29.38 -11.75
C THR A 101 -9.35 30.39 -12.44
N LEU A 102 -8.04 30.19 -12.48
CA LEU A 102 -7.08 31.18 -13.01
C LEU A 102 -6.13 30.61 -14.06
N MET A 103 -5.87 29.31 -14.06
CA MET A 103 -4.96 28.70 -15.03
C MET A 103 -5.64 28.57 -16.40
N PRO A 104 -5.01 29.03 -17.49
CA PRO A 104 -5.57 28.90 -18.84
C PRO A 104 -5.79 27.43 -19.19
N ASP A 105 -7.02 27.11 -19.55
CA ASP A 105 -7.44 25.82 -20.07
C ASP A 105 -7.55 25.89 -21.59
N HIS A 106 -7.08 24.86 -22.27
CA HIS A 106 -7.16 24.72 -23.71
C HIS A 106 -7.31 23.24 -24.04
N GLU A 107 -8.28 22.89 -24.87
CA GLU A 107 -8.51 21.53 -25.32
C GLU A 107 -7.50 21.18 -26.40
N VAL A 108 -6.62 20.22 -26.11
CA VAL A 108 -5.61 19.72 -27.05
C VAL A 108 -5.88 18.26 -27.36
N VAL A 109 -5.98 17.93 -28.64
CA VAL A 109 -5.92 16.54 -29.11
C VAL A 109 -4.45 16.15 -29.25
N ASP A 110 -3.98 15.25 -28.40
CA ASP A 110 -2.74 14.51 -28.66
C ASP A 110 -3.11 13.13 -29.19
N TYR A 111 -2.80 12.89 -30.46
CA TYR A 111 -3.01 11.57 -31.06
C TYR A 111 -2.11 10.57 -30.35
N ARG A 112 -2.67 9.43 -29.94
CA ARG A 112 -1.88 8.35 -29.36
C ARG A 112 -0.79 7.97 -30.36
N LYS A 113 0.44 8.31 -30.02
CA LYS A 113 1.61 7.88 -30.77
C LYS A 113 1.63 6.35 -30.71
N GLU A 114 1.74 5.72 -31.86
CA GLU A 114 1.99 4.29 -31.94
C GLU A 114 3.18 3.97 -31.03
N GLN A 115 3.03 3.02 -30.09
CA GLN A 115 4.12 2.65 -29.19
C GLN A 115 5.24 1.84 -29.89
N ARG A 116 5.19 1.80 -31.22
CA ARG A 116 6.19 1.18 -32.08
C ARG A 116 7.19 2.23 -32.55
N SER A 117 8.47 2.01 -32.26
CA SER A 117 9.57 2.77 -32.86
C SER A 117 9.58 2.59 -34.38
N LYS A 118 10.09 3.58 -35.11
CA LYS A 118 10.22 3.52 -36.57
C LYS A 118 11.03 2.28 -36.97
N ASP A 119 10.69 1.70 -38.11
CA ASP A 119 11.36 0.46 -38.55
C ASP A 119 12.87 0.66 -38.77
N GLU A 120 13.28 1.87 -39.16
CA GLU A 120 14.68 2.28 -39.25
C GLU A 120 15.39 2.21 -37.88
N ASP A 121 14.80 2.77 -36.83
CA ASP A 121 15.35 2.77 -35.46
C ASP A 121 15.46 1.34 -34.91
N ARG A 122 14.47 0.50 -35.21
CA ARG A 122 14.48 -0.92 -34.80
C ARG A 122 15.56 -1.70 -35.52
N ALA A 123 15.69 -1.50 -36.83
CA ALA A 123 16.74 -2.14 -37.62
C ALA A 123 18.14 -1.71 -37.15
N ALA A 124 18.32 -0.41 -36.90
CA ALA A 124 19.56 0.14 -36.34
C ALA A 124 19.86 -0.43 -34.96
N PHE A 125 18.88 -0.49 -34.05
CA PHE A 125 19.06 -1.08 -32.72
C PHE A 125 19.45 -2.56 -32.80
N VAL A 126 18.77 -3.36 -33.63
CA VAL A 126 19.11 -4.77 -33.83
C VAL A 126 20.51 -4.93 -34.39
N ALA A 127 20.92 -4.08 -35.34
CA ALA A 127 22.27 -4.09 -35.89
C ALA A 127 23.33 -3.80 -34.80
N THR A 128 23.12 -2.75 -34.01
CA THR A 128 24.02 -2.37 -32.91
C THR A 128 24.11 -3.46 -31.83
N VAL A 129 22.98 -4.06 -31.44
CA VAL A 129 22.97 -5.17 -30.45
C VAL A 129 23.68 -6.40 -31.00
N LYS A 130 23.47 -6.74 -32.27
CA LYS A 130 24.17 -7.87 -32.91
C LYS A 130 25.68 -7.61 -33.02
N ASP A 131 26.06 -6.40 -33.39
CA ASP A 131 27.46 -6.00 -33.46
C ASP A 131 28.12 -6.10 -32.08
N GLY A 132 27.53 -5.49 -31.05
CA GLY A 132 28.02 -5.59 -29.67
C GLY A 132 28.08 -7.03 -29.15
N ALA A 133 27.06 -7.86 -29.44
CA ALA A 133 27.07 -9.28 -29.08
C ALA A 133 28.20 -10.05 -29.80
N SER A 134 28.50 -9.69 -31.05
CA SER A 134 29.61 -10.27 -31.82
C SER A 134 30.97 -9.86 -31.25
N GLN A 135 31.14 -8.58 -30.90
CA GLN A 135 32.34 -8.03 -30.28
C GLN A 135 32.62 -8.66 -28.91
N ALA A 136 31.56 -8.93 -28.12
CA ALA A 136 31.68 -9.62 -26.84
C ALA A 136 32.29 -11.02 -26.96
N GLY A 137 32.19 -11.67 -28.14
CA GLY A 137 32.89 -12.91 -28.44
C GLY A 137 32.49 -14.13 -27.58
N LEU A 138 31.42 -14.01 -26.78
CA LEU A 138 30.94 -15.05 -25.86
C LEU A 138 30.59 -16.37 -26.56
N GLY A 139 30.15 -16.31 -27.82
CA GLY A 139 29.89 -17.51 -28.63
C GLY A 139 31.14 -18.32 -28.95
N ARG A 140 32.31 -17.68 -29.05
CA ARG A 140 33.60 -18.32 -29.40
C ARG A 140 34.45 -18.65 -28.16
N ARG A 141 34.03 -18.22 -26.97
CA ARG A 141 34.77 -18.39 -25.70
C ARG A 141 33.97 -19.30 -24.74
N PRO A 142 33.92 -20.61 -24.98
CA PRO A 142 33.03 -21.53 -24.25
C PRO A 142 33.37 -21.62 -22.76
N LEU A 143 34.66 -21.48 -22.39
CA LEU A 143 35.07 -21.51 -20.99
C LEU A 143 34.49 -20.33 -20.20
N ILE A 144 34.60 -19.10 -20.74
CA ILE A 144 34.05 -17.88 -20.11
C ILE A 144 32.52 -17.97 -20.00
N LYS A 145 31.84 -18.43 -21.05
CA LYS A 145 30.38 -18.59 -21.02
C LYS A 145 29.94 -19.59 -19.95
N ARG A 146 30.64 -20.72 -19.83
CA ARG A 146 30.34 -21.77 -18.82
C ARG A 146 30.63 -21.29 -17.40
N SER A 147 31.78 -20.64 -17.18
CA SER A 147 32.14 -20.12 -15.87
C SER A 147 31.23 -18.97 -15.43
N LEU A 148 30.81 -18.09 -16.36
CA LEU A 148 29.82 -17.05 -16.11
C LEU A 148 28.46 -17.66 -15.73
N GLY A 149 28.00 -18.66 -16.47
CA GLY A 149 26.76 -19.38 -16.16
C GLY A 149 26.81 -20.06 -14.79
N LEU A 150 27.93 -20.69 -14.43
CA LEU A 150 28.12 -21.28 -13.10
C LEU A 150 28.10 -20.20 -12.01
N ALA A 151 28.83 -19.11 -12.19
CA ALA A 151 28.89 -18.03 -11.20
C ALA A 151 27.50 -17.39 -10.98
N LEU A 152 26.79 -17.03 -12.06
CA LEU A 152 25.44 -16.48 -11.97
C LEU A 152 24.43 -17.50 -11.43
N GLY A 153 24.59 -18.79 -11.76
CA GLY A 153 23.77 -19.86 -11.21
C GLY A 153 23.93 -19.99 -9.70
N LEU A 154 25.17 -20.01 -9.20
CA LEU A 154 25.44 -20.07 -7.75
C LEU A 154 24.93 -18.83 -7.02
N VAL A 155 25.12 -17.63 -7.59
CA VAL A 155 24.56 -16.40 -7.03
C VAL A 155 23.03 -16.45 -7.03
N GLY A 156 22.41 -16.92 -8.11
CA GLY A 156 20.95 -17.07 -8.23
C GLY A 156 20.37 -18.09 -7.26
N LEU A 157 21.14 -19.07 -6.80
CA LEU A 157 20.74 -20.02 -5.76
C LEU A 157 20.82 -19.43 -4.35
N SER A 158 21.63 -18.38 -4.12
CA SER A 158 21.83 -17.83 -2.78
C SER A 158 20.55 -17.38 -2.07
N PRO A 159 19.53 -16.76 -2.72
CA PRO A 159 18.30 -16.39 -2.03
C PRO A 159 17.53 -17.60 -1.49
N ILE A 160 17.60 -18.75 -2.16
CA ILE A 160 16.94 -19.99 -1.71
C ILE A 160 17.58 -20.46 -0.39
N LEU A 161 18.90 -20.32 -0.25
CA LEU A 161 19.58 -20.64 1.00
C LEU A 161 19.24 -19.65 2.10
N LEU A 162 19.17 -18.35 1.77
CA LEU A 162 18.78 -17.31 2.74
C LEU A 162 17.34 -17.48 3.26
N LEU A 163 16.43 -18.09 2.47
CA LEU A 163 15.09 -18.43 2.96
C LEU A 163 15.12 -19.42 4.13
N ARG A 164 16.17 -20.24 4.27
CA ARG A 164 16.34 -21.14 5.41
C ARG A 164 16.57 -20.39 6.72
N ASP A 165 17.08 -19.16 6.66
CA ASP A 165 17.34 -18.34 7.85
C ASP A 165 16.07 -17.69 8.41
N LEU A 166 14.92 -17.82 7.72
CA LEU A 166 13.64 -17.26 8.16
C LEU A 166 12.97 -18.04 9.32
N GLY A 167 13.57 -19.15 9.77
CA GLY A 167 13.12 -19.89 10.94
C GLY A 167 13.26 -21.40 10.79
N PRO A 168 13.08 -22.15 11.89
CA PRO A 168 13.03 -23.61 11.82
C PRO A 168 11.86 -24.05 10.93
N LEU A 169 12.05 -25.15 10.21
CA LEU A 169 10.96 -25.77 9.45
C LEU A 169 9.95 -26.35 10.45
N PRO A 170 8.64 -26.07 10.31
CA PRO A 170 7.62 -26.45 11.31
C PRO A 170 7.29 -27.95 11.32
N GLU A 171 8.06 -28.78 10.61
CA GLU A 171 7.87 -30.23 10.44
C GLU A 171 6.40 -30.68 10.51
N ASN A 172 6.02 -31.42 11.55
CA ASN A 172 4.66 -31.89 11.81
C ASN A 172 3.96 -31.14 12.96
N ASP A 173 4.59 -30.11 13.53
CA ASP A 173 4.10 -29.42 14.74
C ASP A 173 2.70 -28.80 14.52
N LEU A 174 2.39 -28.41 13.27
CA LEU A 174 1.07 -27.86 12.91
C LEU A 174 -0.06 -28.91 12.85
N ASN A 175 0.28 -30.20 12.79
CA ASN A 175 -0.68 -31.30 12.64
C ASN A 175 -0.90 -32.10 13.93
N GLU A 176 -0.06 -31.91 14.95
CA GLU A 176 -0.11 -32.63 16.22
C GLU A 176 -0.47 -31.70 17.36
N THR A 177 -1.53 -32.01 18.10
CA THR A 177 -1.90 -31.28 19.32
C THR A 177 -1.59 -32.14 20.55
N ASN A 178 -1.70 -31.58 21.77
CA ASN A 178 -1.53 -32.39 22.98
C ASN A 178 -2.76 -33.26 23.28
N TRP A 179 -3.82 -33.21 22.47
CA TRP A 179 -5.02 -34.01 22.62
C TRP A 179 -4.77 -35.49 22.34
N LYS A 180 -5.19 -36.34 23.28
CA LYS A 180 -5.16 -37.80 23.14
C LYS A 180 -6.52 -38.38 23.53
N ALA A 181 -6.85 -39.52 22.94
CA ALA A 181 -8.06 -40.24 23.30
C ALA A 181 -8.03 -40.61 24.80
N GLY A 182 -9.05 -40.18 25.54
CA GLY A 182 -9.17 -40.42 26.97
C GLY A 182 -8.55 -39.36 27.88
N THR A 183 -7.99 -38.28 27.35
CA THR A 183 -7.51 -37.15 28.17
C THR A 183 -8.68 -36.41 28.81
N ARG A 184 -8.52 -35.97 30.08
CA ARG A 184 -9.55 -35.21 30.80
C ARG A 184 -9.59 -33.75 30.34
N LEU A 185 -10.79 -33.17 30.38
CA LEU A 185 -11.02 -31.74 30.13
C LEU A 185 -10.75 -30.95 31.40
N VAL A 186 -9.89 -29.94 31.30
CA VAL A 186 -9.54 -29.05 32.42
C VAL A 186 -9.86 -27.60 32.10
N THR A 187 -10.13 -26.80 33.14
CA THR A 187 -10.40 -25.36 33.02
C THR A 187 -9.13 -24.57 32.73
N ASP A 188 -9.26 -23.55 31.89
CA ASP A 188 -8.26 -22.51 31.68
C ASP A 188 -8.69 -21.19 32.34
N PRO A 189 -7.92 -20.59 33.26
CA PRO A 189 -6.71 -21.10 33.90
C PRO A 189 -7.00 -22.05 35.08
N GLY A 190 -5.99 -22.83 35.50
CA GLY A 190 -5.99 -23.55 36.78
C GLY A 190 -6.11 -25.07 36.72
N ASP A 191 -6.15 -25.67 35.52
CA ASP A 191 -6.08 -27.12 35.27
C ASP A 191 -7.06 -27.97 36.12
N ARG A 192 -8.21 -27.39 36.52
CA ARG A 192 -9.22 -28.10 37.31
C ARG A 192 -10.02 -29.04 36.40
N PRO A 193 -10.11 -30.35 36.69
CA PRO A 193 -10.95 -31.25 35.91
C PRO A 193 -12.42 -30.86 35.96
N ILE A 194 -13.07 -30.88 34.80
CA ILE A 194 -14.49 -30.54 34.66
C ILE A 194 -15.32 -31.82 34.74
N ARG A 195 -16.38 -31.78 35.54
CA ARG A 195 -17.38 -32.86 35.59
C ARG A 195 -18.60 -32.51 34.76
N PRO A 196 -19.36 -33.49 34.24
CA PRO A 196 -20.60 -33.21 33.52
C PRO A 196 -21.61 -32.39 34.33
N SER A 197 -21.62 -32.51 35.65
CA SER A 197 -22.49 -31.73 36.55
C SER A 197 -22.08 -30.26 36.70
N ASP A 198 -20.87 -29.90 36.27
CA ASP A 198 -20.36 -28.53 36.37
C ASP A 198 -20.83 -27.67 35.17
N LEU A 199 -21.52 -28.26 34.18
CA LEU A 199 -22.02 -27.57 32.99
C LEU A 199 -23.56 -27.58 32.94
N GLU A 200 -24.14 -26.40 32.74
CA GLU A 200 -25.56 -26.24 32.50
C GLU A 200 -25.90 -26.55 31.03
N VAL A 201 -27.16 -26.93 30.77
CA VAL A 201 -27.62 -27.21 29.40
C VAL A 201 -27.56 -25.92 28.58
N GLY A 202 -26.77 -25.94 27.51
CA GLY A 202 -26.49 -24.76 26.67
C GLY A 202 -25.29 -23.92 27.15
N GLY A 203 -24.61 -24.34 28.21
CA GLY A 203 -23.35 -23.76 28.66
C GLY A 203 -22.20 -24.11 27.73
N VAL A 204 -21.30 -23.15 27.52
CA VAL A 204 -20.05 -23.29 26.78
C VAL A 204 -18.92 -23.05 27.77
N ALA A 205 -17.89 -23.89 27.74
CA ALA A 205 -16.75 -23.75 28.63
C ALA A 205 -15.46 -23.90 27.82
N GLN A 206 -14.57 -22.93 27.96
CA GLN A 206 -13.23 -23.06 27.40
C GLN A 206 -12.46 -24.13 28.17
N VAL A 207 -12.00 -25.15 27.45
CA VAL A 207 -11.31 -26.31 28.02
C VAL A 207 -10.00 -26.59 27.31
N GLN A 208 -9.11 -27.25 28.04
CA GLN A 208 -7.81 -27.73 27.56
C GLN A 208 -7.61 -29.20 27.95
N PRO A 209 -6.68 -29.93 27.31
CA PRO A 209 -6.34 -31.29 27.69
C PRO A 209 -5.51 -31.27 28.98
N GLU A 210 -5.79 -32.21 29.89
CA GLU A 210 -4.98 -32.44 31.09
C GLU A 210 -3.53 -32.81 30.71
N PHE A 211 -2.56 -32.08 31.25
CA PHE A 211 -1.15 -32.38 31.07
C PHE A 211 -0.66 -33.39 32.12
N PRO A 212 0.33 -34.24 31.81
CA PRO A 212 0.97 -35.11 32.80
C PRO A 212 1.54 -34.29 33.97
N ALA A 213 1.46 -34.84 35.18
CA ALA A 213 1.98 -34.18 36.39
C ALA A 213 3.45 -33.76 36.21
N GLY A 214 3.72 -32.46 36.36
CA GLY A 214 5.05 -31.87 36.22
C GLY A 214 5.40 -31.32 34.84
N LYS A 215 4.56 -31.51 33.81
CA LYS A 215 4.74 -30.82 32.52
C LYS A 215 4.24 -29.37 32.65
N VAL A 216 5.11 -28.42 32.34
CA VAL A 216 4.75 -26.99 32.30
C VAL A 216 4.07 -26.71 30.97
N ARG A 217 2.94 -26.01 31.01
CA ARG A 217 2.19 -25.58 29.83
C ARG A 217 2.76 -24.26 29.31
N HIS A 218 3.13 -24.22 28.04
CA HIS A 218 3.60 -23.01 27.37
C HIS A 218 2.46 -22.30 26.62
N LEU A 219 2.69 -21.05 26.20
CA LEU A 219 1.70 -20.28 25.44
C LEU A 219 1.35 -20.94 24.10
N ASP A 220 2.32 -21.59 23.47
CA ASP A 220 2.13 -22.30 22.21
C ASP A 220 1.15 -23.48 22.38
N ASP A 221 1.26 -24.23 23.50
CA ASP A 221 0.31 -25.30 23.85
C ASP A 221 -1.11 -24.74 24.05
N ILE A 222 -1.23 -23.59 24.73
CA ILE A 222 -2.54 -22.94 24.99
C ILE A 222 -3.18 -22.51 23.67
N ALA A 223 -2.39 -21.92 22.76
CA ALA A 223 -2.86 -21.46 21.46
C ALA A 223 -3.36 -22.63 20.58
N GLN A 224 -2.74 -23.80 20.72
CA GLN A 224 -3.07 -24.97 19.91
C GLN A 224 -4.20 -25.82 20.51
N ASP A 225 -4.22 -25.99 21.84
CA ASP A 225 -5.06 -26.98 22.49
C ASP A 225 -6.42 -26.43 22.97
N SER A 226 -6.60 -25.11 23.03
CA SER A 226 -7.82 -24.51 23.57
C SER A 226 -9.03 -24.79 22.67
N VAL A 227 -10.09 -25.33 23.26
CA VAL A 227 -11.39 -25.56 22.61
C VAL A 227 -12.53 -24.99 23.46
N LEU A 228 -13.66 -24.67 22.82
CA LEU A 228 -14.87 -24.09 23.43
C LEU A 228 -16.01 -25.11 23.52
#